data_AF-A0A1G8R982-F1
#
_entry.id   AF-A0A1G8R982-F1
#
_cell.length_a   1.000
_cell.length_b   1.000
_cell.length_c   1.000
_cell.angle_alpha   90.00
_cell.angle_beta   90.00
_cell.angle_gamma   90.00
#
_symmetry.space_group_name_H-M   'P 1'
#
loop_
_entity.id
_entity.type
_entity.pdbx_description
1 polymer ?
#
loop_
_entity_poly.entity_id
_entity_poly.type
_entity_poly.pdbx_seq_one_letter_code
_entity_poly.pdbx_strand_id
1 'polypeptide(L)'
;MKLKTIVNGKKYQFKDVKDVLAKANEPKAGDRLQKIAASDETERVAAKVVLSEMLVEDLVENPTVPYEKDEVTRVNLDGMNKKTYESIRRMSIGSLRELILDHKTTNDDLKRISRGISGEVAAGVAKLMSSMDLVYGASKIHKITRCNTEIGHPGTLSYRIQANSTTDNPETIILGVMEGISFGSGDACIGINPVEVE
;
A
#
# COMPACT_ATOMS: atom_id res chain seq x y z
N MET A 1 -13.35 -14.19 -12.07
CA MET A 1 -12.03 -14.65 -11.56
C MET A 1 -11.46 -15.92 -12.22
N LYS A 2 -10.27 -15.84 -12.84
CA LYS A 2 -9.44 -17.01 -13.21
C LYS A 2 -8.34 -17.19 -12.16
N LEU A 3 -8.26 -18.35 -11.48
CA LEU A 3 -7.21 -18.65 -10.46
C LEU A 3 -6.13 -19.63 -10.97
N LYS A 4 -5.94 -19.70 -12.28
CA LYS A 4 -5.01 -20.65 -12.90
C LYS A 4 -4.34 -20.04 -14.11
N THR A 5 -3.10 -20.42 -14.37
CA THR A 5 -2.34 -20.01 -15.55
C THR A 5 -1.37 -21.11 -15.99
N ILE A 6 -0.81 -20.96 -17.18
CA ILE A 6 0.25 -21.83 -17.70
C ILE A 6 1.47 -20.96 -17.94
N VAL A 7 2.58 -21.26 -17.28
CA VAL A 7 3.86 -20.59 -17.45
C VAL A 7 4.89 -21.64 -17.79
N ASN A 8 5.62 -21.46 -18.90
CA ASN A 8 6.63 -22.40 -19.41
C ASN A 8 6.12 -23.86 -19.49
N GLY A 9 4.88 -24.06 -19.96
CA GLY A 9 4.25 -25.37 -20.11
C GLY A 9 3.77 -26.03 -18.80
N LYS A 10 4.07 -25.46 -17.63
CA LYS A 10 3.59 -25.93 -16.33
C LYS A 10 2.30 -25.20 -15.94
N LYS A 11 1.29 -25.97 -15.52
CA LYS A 11 0.02 -25.44 -15.01
C LYS A 11 0.17 -25.06 -13.55
N TYR A 12 -0.26 -23.85 -13.20
CA TYR A 12 -0.33 -23.34 -11.83
C TYR A 12 -1.79 -23.06 -11.49
N GLN A 13 -2.19 -23.44 -10.27
CA GLN A 13 -3.52 -23.20 -9.73
C GLN A 13 -3.38 -22.67 -8.31
N PHE A 14 -4.07 -21.58 -8.03
CA PHE A 14 -4.11 -20.91 -6.73
C PHE A 14 -5.43 -21.21 -6.03
N LYS A 15 -5.41 -21.23 -4.70
CA LYS A 15 -6.56 -21.64 -3.88
C LYS A 15 -7.68 -20.60 -3.91
N ASP A 16 -7.31 -19.35 -3.71
CA ASP A 16 -8.21 -18.20 -3.58
C ASP A 16 -7.43 -16.89 -3.87
N VAL A 17 -8.11 -15.75 -3.72
CA VAL A 17 -7.50 -14.41 -3.88
C VAL A 17 -6.34 -14.18 -2.93
N LYS A 18 -6.44 -14.67 -1.69
CA LYS A 18 -5.41 -14.50 -0.66
C LYS A 18 -4.12 -15.23 -1.04
N ASP A 19 -4.23 -16.45 -1.56
CA ASP A 19 -3.10 -17.23 -2.05
C ASP A 19 -2.40 -16.56 -3.25
N VAL A 20 -3.18 -16.01 -4.18
CA VAL A 20 -2.63 -15.22 -5.31
C VAL A 20 -1.88 -13.98 -4.79
N LEU A 21 -2.51 -13.18 -3.93
CA LEU A 21 -1.90 -11.98 -3.36
C LEU A 21 -0.63 -12.30 -2.57
N ALA A 22 -0.62 -13.40 -1.80
CA ALA A 22 0.55 -13.81 -1.03
C ALA A 22 1.71 -14.22 -1.95
N LYS A 23 1.46 -15.10 -2.92
CA LYS A 23 2.51 -15.64 -3.81
C LYS A 23 3.01 -14.65 -4.86
N ALA A 24 2.24 -13.62 -5.17
CA ALA A 24 2.66 -12.54 -6.09
C ALA A 24 3.66 -11.55 -5.45
N ASN A 25 3.90 -11.59 -4.14
CA ASN A 25 4.92 -10.76 -3.48
C ASN A 25 6.33 -11.13 -3.92
N GLU A 26 7.22 -10.13 -4.05
CA GLU A 26 8.66 -10.39 -4.02
C GLU A 26 9.09 -11.10 -2.71
N PRO A 27 10.21 -11.85 -2.69
CA PRO A 27 10.57 -12.71 -1.57
C PRO A 27 10.74 -11.95 -0.24
N LYS A 28 9.84 -12.18 0.71
CA LYS A 28 9.89 -11.62 2.08
C LYS A 28 10.11 -12.71 3.12
N ALA A 29 10.93 -12.44 4.13
CA ALA A 29 11.22 -13.41 5.20
C ALA A 29 9.98 -13.78 6.01
N GLY A 30 9.12 -12.80 6.33
CA GLY A 30 7.85 -13.03 7.05
C GLY A 30 6.90 -13.96 6.29
N ASP A 31 6.73 -13.74 4.98
CA ASP A 31 5.85 -14.57 4.14
C ASP A 31 6.34 -16.03 4.07
N ARG A 32 7.67 -16.23 4.06
CA ARG A 32 8.27 -17.57 4.13
C ARG A 32 8.05 -18.22 5.49
N LEU A 33 8.23 -17.46 6.58
CA LEU A 33 8.00 -17.94 7.95
C LEU A 33 6.54 -18.38 8.15
N GLN A 34 5.60 -17.63 7.58
CA GLN A 34 4.17 -17.95 7.60
C GLN A 34 3.76 -19.00 6.55
N LYS A 35 4.69 -19.48 5.72
CA LYS A 35 4.48 -20.49 4.67
C LYS A 35 3.42 -20.09 3.63
N ILE A 36 3.35 -18.79 3.32
CA ILE A 36 2.43 -18.22 2.32
C ILE A 36 3.16 -17.71 1.07
N ALA A 37 4.49 -17.64 1.10
CA ALA A 37 5.29 -17.26 -0.06
C ALA A 37 5.20 -18.29 -1.20
N ALA A 38 5.47 -17.85 -2.42
CA ALA A 38 5.67 -18.74 -3.55
C ALA A 38 6.84 -19.71 -3.29
N SER A 39 6.73 -20.96 -3.74
CA SER A 39 7.77 -21.98 -3.57
C SER A 39 9.00 -21.70 -4.43
N ASP A 40 8.80 -21.07 -5.59
CA ASP A 40 9.86 -20.74 -6.54
C ASP A 40 9.52 -19.48 -7.36
N GLU A 41 10.49 -19.03 -8.16
CA GLU A 41 10.34 -17.86 -9.04
C GLU A 41 9.22 -18.02 -10.07
N THR A 42 9.04 -19.23 -10.61
CA THR A 42 8.08 -19.48 -11.67
C THR A 42 6.65 -19.46 -11.13
N GLU A 43 6.42 -19.98 -9.92
CA GLU A 43 5.15 -19.85 -9.21
C GLU A 43 4.84 -18.38 -8.89
N ARG A 44 5.84 -17.58 -8.50
CA ARG A 44 5.66 -16.15 -8.27
C ARG A 44 5.24 -15.43 -9.54
N VAL A 45 5.92 -15.68 -10.66
CA VAL A 45 5.55 -15.11 -11.97
C VAL A 45 4.14 -15.56 -12.35
N ALA A 46 3.80 -16.84 -12.16
CA ALA A 46 2.45 -17.35 -12.40
C ALA A 46 1.39 -16.64 -11.53
N ALA A 47 1.71 -16.34 -10.27
CA ALA A 47 0.82 -15.61 -9.37
C ALA A 47 0.63 -14.16 -9.83
N LYS A 48 1.70 -13.48 -10.27
CA LYS A 48 1.61 -12.14 -10.85
C LYS A 48 0.80 -12.11 -12.15
N VAL A 49 0.94 -13.12 -13.02
CA VAL A 49 0.12 -13.25 -14.24
C VAL A 49 -1.35 -13.47 -13.89
N VAL A 50 -1.66 -14.31 -12.90
CA VAL A 50 -3.05 -14.48 -12.45
C VAL A 50 -3.58 -13.16 -11.90
N LEU A 51 -2.81 -12.50 -11.02
CA LEU A 51 -3.18 -11.23 -10.40
C LEU A 51 -3.42 -10.12 -11.42
N SER A 52 -2.59 -10.01 -12.47
CA SER A 52 -2.74 -8.97 -13.50
C SER A 52 -4.05 -9.08 -14.28
N GLU A 53 -4.59 -10.29 -14.41
CA GLU A 53 -5.84 -10.58 -15.12
C GLU A 53 -7.08 -10.55 -14.22
N MET A 54 -6.91 -10.50 -12.89
CA MET A 54 -8.04 -10.33 -11.97
C MET A 54 -8.65 -8.95 -12.15
N LEU A 55 -9.97 -8.87 -11.97
CA LEU A 55 -10.68 -7.60 -12.01
C LEU A 55 -10.60 -6.90 -10.66
N VAL A 56 -10.77 -5.57 -10.65
CA VAL A 56 -10.89 -4.79 -9.41
C VAL A 56 -12.01 -5.37 -8.52
N GLU A 57 -13.15 -5.75 -9.10
CA GLU A 57 -14.25 -6.39 -8.35
C GLU A 57 -13.87 -7.75 -7.75
N ASP A 58 -13.02 -8.54 -8.42
CA ASP A 58 -12.60 -9.85 -7.91
C ASP A 58 -11.87 -9.67 -6.55
N LEU A 59 -11.13 -8.58 -6.35
CA LEU A 59 -10.42 -8.28 -5.10
C LEU A 59 -11.32 -7.61 -4.06
N VAL A 60 -12.26 -6.77 -4.50
CA VAL A 60 -13.20 -6.06 -3.61
C VAL A 60 -14.23 -7.02 -3.01
N GLU A 61 -14.76 -7.94 -3.80
CA GLU A 61 -15.78 -8.90 -3.37
C GLU A 61 -15.19 -10.09 -2.57
N ASN A 62 -13.86 -10.23 -2.56
CA ASN A 62 -13.15 -11.30 -1.84
C ASN A 62 -12.08 -10.70 -0.91
N PRO A 63 -12.48 -9.92 0.12
CA PRO A 63 -11.54 -9.32 1.04
C PRO A 63 -10.74 -10.40 1.79
N THR A 64 -9.50 -10.06 2.16
CA THR A 64 -8.60 -11.02 2.80
C THR A 64 -9.08 -11.45 4.19
N VAL A 65 -9.89 -10.63 4.84
CA VAL A 65 -10.65 -10.98 6.06
C VAL A 65 -12.15 -10.74 5.77
N PRO A 66 -13.06 -11.66 6.15
CA PRO A 66 -14.49 -11.48 5.86
C PRO A 66 -15.09 -10.23 6.54
N TYR A 67 -15.97 -9.53 5.82
CA TYR A 67 -16.62 -8.28 6.25
C TYR A 67 -17.32 -8.42 7.61
N GLU A 68 -17.98 -9.54 7.86
CA GLU A 68 -18.73 -9.80 9.09
C GLU A 68 -17.82 -10.00 10.30
N LYS A 69 -16.54 -10.34 10.07
CA LYS A 69 -15.59 -10.72 11.11
C LYS A 69 -14.61 -9.61 11.49
N ASP A 70 -14.49 -8.57 10.69
CA ASP A 70 -13.42 -7.59 10.84
C ASP A 70 -13.88 -6.15 10.58
N GLU A 71 -13.66 -5.28 11.56
CA GLU A 71 -14.06 -3.88 11.48
C GLU A 71 -13.22 -3.09 10.48
N VAL A 72 -11.93 -3.40 10.34
CA VAL A 72 -11.04 -2.74 9.39
C VAL A 72 -11.51 -2.97 7.96
N THR A 73 -11.94 -4.19 7.64
CA THR A 73 -12.57 -4.55 6.37
C THR A 73 -13.83 -3.73 6.11
N ARG A 74 -14.68 -3.55 7.13
CA ARG A 74 -15.89 -2.70 7.00
C ARG A 74 -15.53 -1.25 6.71
N VAL A 75 -14.61 -0.66 7.47
CA VAL A 75 -14.15 0.73 7.26
C VAL A 75 -13.58 0.92 5.85
N ASN A 76 -12.78 -0.04 5.38
CA ASN A 76 -12.18 -0.03 4.04
C ASN A 76 -13.26 -0.07 2.94
N LEU A 77 -14.19 -1.04 3.01
CA LEU A 77 -15.20 -1.24 1.97
C LEU A 77 -16.32 -0.19 2.00
N ASP A 78 -16.82 0.15 3.19
CA ASP A 78 -17.90 1.13 3.36
C ASP A 78 -17.42 2.57 3.11
N GLY A 79 -16.13 2.83 3.29
CA GLY A 79 -15.49 4.12 3.00
C GLY A 79 -15.33 4.41 1.50
N MET A 80 -15.51 3.42 0.62
CA MET A 80 -15.34 3.60 -0.83
C MET A 80 -16.49 4.40 -1.45
N ASN A 81 -16.13 5.27 -2.40
CA ASN A 81 -17.08 5.92 -3.28
C ASN A 81 -17.60 4.92 -4.32
N LYS A 82 -18.87 4.51 -4.17
CA LYS A 82 -19.53 3.54 -5.06
C LYS A 82 -19.50 3.94 -6.54
N LYS A 83 -19.68 5.22 -6.88
CA LYS A 83 -19.67 5.68 -8.28
C LYS A 83 -18.29 5.53 -8.92
N THR A 84 -17.24 5.92 -8.19
CA THR A 84 -15.86 5.71 -8.64
C THR A 84 -15.58 4.21 -8.79
N TYR A 85 -15.92 3.40 -7.79
CA TYR A 85 -15.73 1.95 -7.85
C TYR A 85 -16.41 1.34 -9.09
N GLU A 86 -17.69 1.64 -9.33
CA GLU A 86 -18.43 1.13 -10.49
C GLU A 86 -17.74 1.47 -11.83
N SER A 87 -17.09 2.64 -11.92
CA SER A 87 -16.38 3.05 -13.14
C SER A 87 -15.10 2.25 -13.42
N ILE A 88 -14.50 1.63 -12.40
CA ILE A 88 -13.24 0.88 -12.52
C ILE A 88 -13.38 -0.62 -12.22
N ARG A 89 -14.51 -1.08 -11.70
CA ARG A 89 -14.66 -2.45 -11.14
C ARG A 89 -14.35 -3.57 -12.15
N ARG A 90 -14.57 -3.30 -13.44
CA ARG A 90 -14.33 -4.22 -14.56
C ARG A 90 -12.93 -4.07 -15.19
N MET A 91 -12.10 -3.16 -14.70
CA MET A 91 -10.70 -3.09 -15.12
C MET A 91 -9.91 -4.23 -14.49
N SER A 92 -8.94 -4.77 -15.23
CA SER A 92 -7.98 -5.69 -14.62
C SER A 92 -6.98 -4.94 -13.75
N ILE A 93 -6.37 -5.62 -12.77
CA ILE A 93 -5.32 -5.03 -11.93
C ILE A 93 -4.12 -4.60 -12.78
N GLY A 94 -3.81 -5.34 -13.85
CA GLY A 94 -2.80 -4.95 -14.84
C GLY A 94 -3.17 -3.63 -15.54
N SER A 95 -4.41 -3.49 -16.02
CA SER A 95 -4.87 -2.23 -16.63
C SER A 95 -4.90 -1.07 -15.64
N LEU A 96 -5.22 -1.32 -14.37
CA LEU A 96 -5.17 -0.29 -13.32
C LEU A 96 -3.73 0.17 -13.05
N ARG A 97 -2.74 -0.74 -13.05
CA ARG A 97 -1.32 -0.37 -13.00
C ARG A 97 -0.95 0.56 -14.15
N GLU A 98 -1.29 0.17 -15.39
CA GLU A 98 -0.97 0.99 -16.56
C GLU A 98 -1.65 2.37 -16.50
N LEU A 99 -2.92 2.44 -16.06
CA LEU A 99 -3.62 3.70 -15.86
C LEU A 99 -2.89 4.61 -14.87
N ILE A 100 -2.36 4.07 -13.77
CA ILE A 100 -1.61 4.86 -12.78
C ILE A 100 -0.31 5.41 -13.38
N LEU A 101 0.40 4.60 -14.17
CA LEU A 101 1.69 4.94 -14.76
C LEU A 101 1.58 5.78 -16.05
N ASP A 102 0.42 5.88 -16.68
CA ASP A 102 0.25 6.67 -17.90
C ASP A 102 0.56 8.16 -17.67
N HIS A 103 1.45 8.73 -18.49
CA HIS A 103 1.78 10.16 -18.51
C HIS A 103 0.56 11.10 -18.61
N LYS A 104 -0.55 10.66 -19.20
CA LYS A 104 -1.80 11.42 -19.32
C LYS A 104 -2.63 11.42 -18.04
N THR A 105 -2.43 10.44 -17.16
CA THR A 105 -3.18 10.35 -15.90
C THR A 105 -2.63 11.35 -14.90
N THR A 106 -3.45 12.32 -14.52
CA THR A 106 -3.07 13.43 -13.64
C THR A 106 -3.21 13.09 -12.16
N ASN A 107 -2.62 13.90 -11.27
CA ASN A 107 -2.82 13.78 -9.83
C ASN A 107 -4.30 13.82 -9.42
N ASP A 108 -5.12 14.64 -10.09
CA ASP A 108 -6.55 14.76 -9.79
C ASP A 108 -7.34 13.53 -10.25
N ASP A 109 -6.94 12.92 -11.37
CA ASP A 109 -7.48 11.61 -11.79
C ASP A 109 -7.16 10.54 -10.74
N LEU A 110 -5.91 10.47 -10.27
CA LEU A 110 -5.47 9.51 -9.26
C LEU A 110 -6.21 9.72 -7.94
N LYS A 111 -6.38 10.96 -7.49
CA LYS A 111 -7.19 11.31 -6.31
C LYS A 111 -8.62 10.81 -6.47
N ARG A 112 -9.25 11.06 -7.62
CA ARG A 112 -10.62 10.61 -7.89
C ARG A 112 -10.73 9.08 -7.86
N ILE A 113 -9.84 8.38 -8.58
CA ILE A 113 -9.83 6.92 -8.70
C ILE A 113 -9.55 6.26 -7.34
N SER A 114 -8.64 6.82 -6.53
CA SER A 114 -8.30 6.27 -5.20
C SER A 114 -9.50 6.10 -4.27
N ARG A 115 -10.57 6.87 -4.46
CA ARG A 115 -11.80 6.77 -3.66
C ARG A 115 -12.60 5.49 -3.95
N GLY A 116 -12.33 4.79 -5.06
CA GLY A 116 -13.01 3.54 -5.44
C GLY A 116 -12.13 2.30 -5.29
N ILE A 117 -10.98 2.41 -4.61
CA ILE A 117 -9.98 1.36 -4.47
C ILE A 117 -9.96 0.88 -3.02
N SER A 118 -10.02 -0.44 -2.80
CA SER A 118 -9.79 -1.06 -1.49
C SER A 118 -8.31 -1.30 -1.22
N GLY A 119 -7.96 -1.55 0.05
CA GLY A 119 -6.61 -1.98 0.44
C GLY A 119 -6.07 -3.17 -0.37
N GLU A 120 -6.88 -4.19 -0.61
CA GLU A 120 -6.52 -5.35 -1.44
C GLU A 120 -6.18 -4.96 -2.88
N VAL A 121 -6.97 -4.08 -3.50
CA VAL A 121 -6.73 -3.60 -4.87
C VAL A 121 -5.42 -2.80 -4.95
N ALA A 122 -5.19 -1.90 -3.99
CA ALA A 122 -3.93 -1.15 -3.89
C ALA A 122 -2.72 -2.10 -3.73
N ALA A 123 -2.84 -3.11 -2.87
CA ALA A 123 -1.82 -4.13 -2.69
C ALA A 123 -1.60 -4.96 -3.96
N GLY A 124 -2.68 -5.31 -4.67
CA GLY A 124 -2.64 -6.03 -5.94
C GLY A 124 -1.82 -5.29 -6.99
N VAL A 125 -2.12 -4.00 -7.19
CA VAL A 125 -1.36 -3.14 -8.12
C VAL A 125 0.11 -3.07 -7.74
N ALA A 126 0.41 -2.79 -6.46
CA ALA A 126 1.80 -2.65 -5.99
C ALA A 126 2.63 -3.93 -6.20
N LYS A 127 2.02 -5.12 -6.07
CA LYS A 127 2.69 -6.41 -6.32
C LYS A 127 3.09 -6.62 -7.79
N LEU A 128 2.47 -5.89 -8.72
CA LEU A 128 2.79 -5.94 -10.15
C LEU A 128 3.79 -4.87 -10.59
N MET A 129 4.15 -3.94 -9.69
CA MET A 129 5.04 -2.83 -10.00
C MET A 129 6.50 -3.20 -9.71
N SER A 130 7.41 -2.75 -10.59
CA SER A 130 8.84 -2.73 -10.30
C SER A 130 9.17 -1.61 -9.29
N SER A 131 10.40 -1.59 -8.77
CA SER A 131 10.85 -0.50 -7.90
C SER A 131 10.74 0.87 -8.57
N MET A 132 11.02 0.96 -9.87
CA MET A 132 10.92 2.22 -10.63
C MET A 132 9.46 2.64 -10.83
N ASP A 133 8.58 1.68 -11.12
CA ASP A 133 7.14 1.95 -11.24
C ASP A 133 6.56 2.46 -9.91
N LEU A 134 6.98 1.89 -8.78
CA LEU A 134 6.56 2.33 -7.46
C LEU A 134 7.01 3.77 -7.17
N VAL A 135 8.27 4.10 -7.47
CA VAL A 135 8.81 5.46 -7.30
C VAL A 135 8.09 6.45 -8.22
N TYR A 136 7.94 6.11 -9.49
CA TYR A 136 7.30 6.98 -10.49
C TYR A 136 5.80 7.14 -10.24
N GLY A 137 5.08 6.06 -9.95
CA GLY A 137 3.67 6.10 -9.61
C GLY A 137 3.40 6.93 -8.36
N ALA A 138 4.21 6.76 -7.31
CA ALA A 138 4.10 7.53 -6.09
C ALA A 138 4.43 9.02 -6.29
N SER A 139 5.41 9.36 -7.14
CA SER A 139 5.80 10.76 -7.37
C SER A 139 4.71 11.61 -8.04
N LYS A 140 3.76 10.97 -8.72
CA LYS A 140 2.57 11.62 -9.32
C LYS A 140 1.47 11.93 -8.31
N ILE A 141 1.49 11.29 -7.14
CA ILE A 141 0.40 11.36 -6.15
C ILE A 141 0.79 12.37 -5.07
N HIS A 142 0.16 13.54 -5.09
CA HIS A 142 0.36 14.57 -4.06
C HIS A 142 -0.86 14.67 -3.16
N LYS A 143 -0.67 14.29 -1.89
CA LYS A 143 -1.69 14.37 -0.84
C LYS A 143 -1.23 15.34 0.25
N ILE A 144 -1.72 16.57 0.16
CA ILE A 144 -1.45 17.62 1.15
C ILE A 144 -2.41 17.42 2.32
N THR A 145 -1.89 17.37 3.54
CA THR A 145 -2.68 17.35 4.77
C THR A 145 -2.24 18.50 5.68
N ARG A 146 -3.11 18.87 6.62
CA ARG A 146 -2.89 20.01 7.51
C ARG A 146 -3.21 19.66 8.96
N CYS A 147 -2.31 20.04 9.83
CA CYS A 147 -2.55 20.20 11.27
C CYS A 147 -2.24 21.67 11.62
N ASN A 148 -1.19 21.94 12.40
CA ASN A 148 -0.64 23.29 12.57
C ASN A 148 0.09 23.76 11.30
N THR A 149 0.86 22.86 10.69
CA THR A 149 1.57 23.04 9.41
C THR A 149 0.91 22.21 8.31
N GLU A 150 1.22 22.53 7.06
CA GLU A 150 0.85 21.73 5.90
C GLU A 150 2.02 20.83 5.50
N ILE A 151 1.75 19.55 5.23
CA ILE A 151 2.74 18.55 4.83
C ILE A 151 2.34 17.91 3.49
N GLY A 152 3.33 17.59 2.65
CA GLY A 152 3.13 16.88 1.38
C GLY A 152 3.08 17.77 0.12
N HIS A 153 3.49 19.03 0.21
CA HIS A 153 3.63 19.93 -0.94
C HIS A 153 4.79 19.49 -1.85
N PRO A 154 4.65 19.58 -3.19
CA PRO A 154 5.78 19.37 -4.10
C PRO A 154 6.97 20.28 -3.77
N GLY A 155 8.18 19.73 -3.78
CA GLY A 155 9.40 20.47 -3.45
C GLY A 155 9.69 20.62 -1.95
N THR A 156 8.88 20.00 -1.08
CA THR A 156 9.10 19.97 0.37
C THR A 156 9.43 18.57 0.86
N LEU A 157 10.21 18.48 1.94
CA LEU A 157 10.47 17.24 2.67
C LEU A 157 10.45 17.56 4.16
N SER A 158 9.56 16.90 4.89
CA SER A 158 9.33 17.14 6.32
C SER A 158 9.92 16.03 7.18
N TYR A 159 10.35 16.38 8.39
CA TYR A 159 11.02 15.49 9.31
C TYR A 159 10.32 15.45 10.67
N ARG A 160 10.18 14.25 11.22
CA ARG A 160 9.77 14.04 12.61
C ARG A 160 10.99 14.16 13.52
N ILE A 161 10.86 14.92 14.62
CA ILE A 161 11.74 14.76 15.78
C ILE A 161 11.15 13.67 16.66
N GLN A 162 11.89 12.58 16.85
CA GLN A 162 11.57 11.51 17.79
C GLN A 162 12.64 11.45 18.88
N ALA A 163 12.53 12.32 19.89
CA ALA A 163 13.51 12.46 20.96
C ALA A 163 13.21 11.48 22.10
N ASN A 164 13.58 10.22 21.90
CA ASN A 164 13.35 9.16 22.90
C ASN A 164 14.44 9.17 23.99
N SER A 165 14.05 8.86 25.22
CA SER A 165 14.96 8.61 26.34
C SER A 165 14.74 7.19 26.86
N THR A 166 15.79 6.49 27.32
CA THR A 166 15.67 5.13 27.87
C THR A 166 14.89 5.08 29.18
N THR A 167 14.65 6.23 29.80
CA THR A 167 13.94 6.39 31.07
C THR A 167 12.94 7.55 31.04
N ASP A 168 12.57 8.04 29.85
CA ASP A 168 11.75 9.24 29.66
C ASP A 168 12.26 10.50 30.39
N ASN A 169 13.58 10.55 30.66
CA ASN A 169 14.21 11.70 31.32
C ASN A 169 14.00 13.00 30.52
N PRO A 170 13.34 14.03 31.10
CA PRO A 170 12.98 15.27 30.39
C PRO A 170 14.18 16.05 29.83
N GLU A 171 15.31 16.09 30.55
CA GLU A 171 16.50 16.81 30.10
C GLU A 171 17.09 16.19 28.83
N THR A 172 17.16 14.86 28.79
CA THR A 172 17.62 14.11 27.61
C THR A 172 16.71 14.35 26.41
N ILE A 173 15.39 14.36 26.64
CA ILE A 173 14.39 14.64 25.59
C ILE A 173 14.57 16.06 25.06
N ILE A 174 14.68 17.06 25.94
CA ILE A 174 14.85 18.47 25.57
C ILE A 174 16.11 18.65 24.73
N LEU A 175 17.24 18.06 25.12
CA LEU A 175 18.49 18.13 24.36
C LEU A 175 18.32 17.57 22.94
N GLY A 176 17.67 16.41 22.78
CA GLY A 176 17.40 15.82 21.48
C GLY A 176 16.45 16.67 20.62
N VAL A 177 15.46 17.32 21.23
CA VAL A 177 14.58 18.28 20.53
C VAL A 177 15.35 19.50 20.07
N MET A 178 16.18 20.10 20.93
CA MET A 178 17.01 21.26 20.59
C MET A 178 17.96 20.97 19.44
N GLU A 179 18.62 19.79 19.47
CA GLU A 179 19.47 19.33 18.37
C GLU A 179 18.66 19.20 17.08
N GLY A 180 17.53 18.47 17.10
CA GLY A 180 16.70 18.28 15.92
C GLY A 180 16.22 19.59 15.28
N ILE A 181 15.80 20.56 16.10
CA ILE A 181 15.38 21.89 15.63
C ILE A 181 16.55 22.63 14.96
N SER A 182 17.77 22.52 15.49
CA SER A 182 18.95 23.17 14.92
C SER A 182 19.28 22.69 13.49
N PHE A 183 18.85 21.49 13.12
CA PHE A 183 18.95 20.92 11.77
C PHE A 183 17.68 21.14 10.92
N GLY A 184 16.71 21.93 11.39
CA GLY A 184 15.47 22.19 10.66
C GLY A 184 14.47 21.02 10.67
N SER A 185 14.58 20.10 11.63
CA SER A 185 13.59 19.03 11.81
C SER A 185 12.43 19.44 12.71
N GLY A 186 11.35 18.67 12.70
CA GLY A 186 10.21 18.83 13.61
C GLY A 186 8.98 19.48 12.98
N ASP A 187 9.07 19.85 11.70
CA ASP A 187 7.98 20.42 10.92
C ASP A 187 6.85 19.42 10.62
N ALA A 188 7.17 18.12 10.55
CA ALA A 188 6.15 17.05 10.50
C ALA A 188 5.48 16.85 11.86
N CYS A 189 6.29 16.60 12.89
CA CYS A 189 5.87 16.56 14.29
C CYS A 189 7.08 16.47 15.22
N ILE A 190 6.86 16.85 16.49
CA ILE A 190 7.75 16.58 17.61
C ILE A 190 7.02 15.58 18.51
N GLY A 191 7.62 14.41 18.75
CA GLY A 191 7.00 13.39 19.59
C GLY A 191 8.02 12.51 20.28
N ILE A 192 7.54 11.77 21.28
CA ILE A 192 8.29 10.77 22.02
C ILE A 192 7.60 9.42 21.88
N ASN A 193 8.35 8.33 21.94
CA ASN A 193 7.80 7.01 22.21
C ASN A 193 8.11 6.68 23.67
N PRO A 194 7.18 6.91 24.60
CA PRO A 194 7.46 6.79 26.01
C PRO A 194 7.77 5.34 26.40
N VAL A 195 8.64 5.18 27.39
CA VAL A 195 8.96 3.91 28.04
C VAL A 195 7.82 3.51 28.97
N GLU A 196 7.28 4.46 29.72
CA GLU A 196 6.10 4.25 30.56
C GLU A 196 4.82 4.64 29.80
N VAL A 197 3.97 3.65 29.56
CA VAL A 197 2.64 3.85 28.98
C VAL A 197 1.65 3.49 30.09
N GLU A 198 1.07 4.50 30.75
CA GLU A 198 -0.11 4.30 31.62
C GLU A 198 -1.33 3.84 30.81
#